data_AF-I5AWJ3-F1
#
_entry.id   AF-I5AWJ3-F1
#
_cell.length_a   1.000
_cell.length_b   1.000
_cell.length_c   1.000
_cell.angle_alpha   90.00
_cell.angle_beta   90.00
_cell.angle_gamma   90.00
#
_symmetry.space_group_name_H-M   'P 1'
#
loop_
_entity.id
_entity.type
_entity.pdbx_description
1 polymer ?
#
loop_
_entity_poly.entity_id
_entity_poly.type
_entity_poly.pdbx_seq_one_letter_code
_entity_poly.pdbx_strand_id
1 'polypeptide(L)'
;MIKKLLVLRLFSKILLALFVLCSFVLLMPEDFNTLRLSPYAGELTEKTRVDGWTHITGFYNSKGELTDPVDRHFASHTETYDADGRLVAEDYYHADGTPAEQPKGFTGIRYDYSTERDVLVTYVDGNDEPMIIAPGYVYIRRALNAMGDPEEEYYLDPDQEPVACRDGFYGIRFAYDEKGSNTEQTFLDADGKPMQNKNGVTREKYLRNKQDQNIREMYFDEKDQPVQAPLGNYGVAFERDDRDRPTKFTYLDVNGHWMVNHEGYTIMTRTYRPDGSKQTDRYYDHDEKPVALAAGHYGVYHTSEYGQNIYLDKNGGAQLSLHNIFHYQPYIVVVIGILLCVFFALAPEKLCYITAAVYLGFIVYMTLLFRNTVETKTNFDLSTYVARLLYSFESRSEIVNNIWLFIPFGAFLRRKTKKRRWVATAFLLSLLVETAQFVTGFGTFELNDLIGNTLGGWIGFYITEGFLEMQVYWRKMRDLRRVIPEEEDEEDTSDLFIDKK
;
A
#
# COMPACT_ATOMS: atom_id res chain seq x y z
N MET A 1 -44.27 19.51 -16.36
CA MET A 1 -42.85 19.92 -16.30
C MET A 1 -42.34 20.12 -14.87
N ILE A 2 -43.09 20.81 -14.00
CA ILE A 2 -42.70 21.13 -12.61
C ILE A 2 -42.48 19.88 -11.72
N LYS A 3 -43.36 18.87 -11.79
CA LYS A 3 -43.18 17.61 -11.03
C LYS A 3 -41.91 16.83 -11.41
N LYS A 4 -41.56 16.76 -12.70
CA LYS A 4 -40.32 16.11 -13.17
C LYS A 4 -39.07 16.83 -12.64
N LEU A 5 -39.07 18.17 -12.61
CA LEU A 5 -37.98 18.97 -12.06
C LEU A 5 -37.84 18.83 -10.53
N LEU A 6 -38.97 18.70 -9.82
CA LEU A 6 -38.99 18.49 -8.37
C LEU A 6 -38.44 17.10 -8.00
N VAL A 7 -38.84 16.06 -8.74
CA VAL A 7 -38.36 14.69 -8.57
C VAL A 7 -36.86 14.59 -8.87
N LEU A 8 -36.39 15.22 -9.94
CA LEU A 8 -34.96 15.25 -10.29
C LEU A 8 -34.11 15.92 -9.19
N ARG A 9 -34.63 17.01 -8.62
CA ARG A 9 -33.99 17.73 -7.50
C ARG A 9 -33.98 16.91 -6.22
N LEU A 10 -35.06 16.19 -5.90
CA LEU A 10 -35.12 15.34 -4.71
C LEU A 10 -34.17 14.14 -4.84
N PHE A 11 -34.11 13.53 -6.03
CA PHE A 11 -33.20 12.43 -6.35
C PHE A 11 -31.73 12.84 -6.16
N SER A 12 -31.32 14.01 -6.68
CA SER A 12 -29.95 14.50 -6.51
C SER A 12 -29.54 14.73 -5.04
N LYS A 13 -30.49 15.07 -4.16
CA LYS A 13 -30.24 15.30 -2.74
C LYS A 13 -30.12 13.99 -1.95
N ILE A 14 -30.95 13.01 -2.29
CA ILE A 14 -30.86 11.67 -1.72
C ILE A 14 -29.52 11.04 -2.09
N LEU A 15 -29.11 11.17 -3.36
CA LEU A 15 -27.80 10.71 -3.83
C LEU A 15 -26.64 11.36 -3.06
N LEU A 16 -26.76 12.65 -2.75
CA LEU A 16 -25.76 13.37 -1.96
C LEU A 16 -25.65 12.86 -0.51
N ALA A 17 -26.80 12.68 0.15
CA ALA A 17 -26.85 12.18 1.52
C ALA A 17 -26.31 10.74 1.60
N LEU A 18 -26.66 9.92 0.60
CA LEU A 18 -26.09 8.58 0.44
C LEU A 18 -24.58 8.63 0.23
N PHE A 19 -24.06 9.54 -0.61
CA PHE A 19 -22.62 9.68 -0.82
C PHE A 19 -21.87 10.02 0.48
N VAL A 20 -22.39 10.93 1.30
CA VAL A 20 -21.79 11.26 2.61
C VAL A 20 -21.84 10.05 3.53
N LEU A 21 -22.99 9.38 3.65
CA LEU A 21 -23.14 8.20 4.48
C LEU A 21 -22.19 7.07 4.04
N CYS A 22 -22.15 6.77 2.74
CA CYS A 22 -21.23 5.80 2.16
C CYS A 22 -19.77 6.17 2.43
N SER A 23 -19.41 7.45 2.38
CA SER A 23 -18.05 7.89 2.71
C SER A 23 -17.67 7.52 4.16
N PHE A 24 -18.56 7.74 5.13
CA PHE A 24 -18.30 7.32 6.51
C PHE A 24 -18.21 5.81 6.67
N VAL A 25 -19.07 5.04 5.99
CA VAL A 25 -19.04 3.57 6.02
C VAL A 25 -17.73 3.03 5.44
N LEU A 26 -17.28 3.57 4.30
CA LEU A 26 -16.02 3.17 3.66
C LEU A 26 -14.79 3.52 4.52
N LEU A 27 -14.91 4.49 5.43
CA LEU A 27 -13.85 4.97 6.33
C LEU A 27 -13.94 4.38 7.74
N MET A 28 -14.82 3.42 8.02
CA MET A 28 -14.79 2.69 9.28
C MET A 28 -13.61 1.72 9.29
N PRO A 29 -12.70 1.82 10.29
CA PRO A 29 -11.55 0.93 10.38
C PRO A 29 -12.00 -0.52 10.59
N GLU A 30 -11.38 -1.44 9.86
CA GLU A 30 -11.49 -2.86 10.14
C GLU A 30 -10.69 -3.15 11.43
N ASP A 31 -11.24 -3.96 12.33
CA ASP A 31 -10.68 -4.15 13.68
C ASP A 31 -9.42 -5.04 13.60
N PHE A 32 -8.26 -4.42 13.46
CA PHE A 32 -6.95 -5.11 13.32
C PHE A 32 -6.41 -5.73 14.63
N ASN A 33 -7.14 -5.61 15.74
CA ASN A 33 -6.73 -6.15 17.05
C ASN A 33 -6.83 -7.69 17.16
N THR A 34 -7.23 -8.38 16.10
CA THR A 34 -7.45 -9.84 16.09
C THR A 34 -6.27 -10.66 15.57
N LEU A 35 -5.09 -10.07 15.36
CA LEU A 35 -3.91 -10.76 14.79
C LEU A 35 -3.16 -11.73 15.74
N ARG A 36 -3.79 -12.19 16.83
CA ARG A 36 -3.29 -13.31 17.65
C ARG A 36 -4.29 -14.48 17.67
N LEU A 37 -4.76 -14.88 16.49
CA LEU A 37 -5.69 -16.00 16.35
C LEU A 37 -5.00 -17.37 16.22
N SER A 38 -3.72 -17.42 15.80
CA SER A 38 -3.00 -18.68 15.56
C SER A 38 -1.62 -18.73 16.24
N PRO A 39 -1.17 -19.92 16.71
CA PRO A 39 0.16 -20.11 17.32
C PRO A 39 1.29 -20.00 16.29
N TYR A 40 2.52 -19.87 16.77
CA TYR A 40 3.72 -19.93 15.91
C TYR A 40 4.07 -21.37 15.54
N ALA A 41 4.80 -21.56 14.45
CA ALA A 41 5.29 -22.87 14.01
C ALA A 41 6.17 -23.53 15.09
N GLY A 42 6.99 -22.73 15.79
CA GLY A 42 7.80 -23.21 16.91
C GLY A 42 6.99 -23.61 18.17
N GLU A 43 5.72 -23.24 18.25
CA GLU A 43 4.78 -23.66 19.30
C GLU A 43 3.95 -24.88 18.88
N LEU A 44 4.04 -25.28 17.61
CA LEU A 44 3.37 -26.43 17.02
C LEU A 44 4.33 -27.62 16.91
N THR A 45 3.76 -28.82 16.82
CA THR A 45 4.53 -30.03 16.52
C THR A 45 4.57 -30.21 15.02
N GLU A 46 5.74 -30.03 14.42
CA GLU A 46 5.99 -30.39 13.02
C GLU A 46 6.10 -31.92 12.88
N LYS A 47 5.41 -32.49 11.89
CA LYS A 47 5.51 -33.91 11.55
C LYS A 47 5.60 -34.08 10.04
N THR A 48 6.51 -34.93 9.61
CA THR A 48 6.65 -35.35 8.21
C THR A 48 6.21 -36.80 8.05
N ARG A 49 5.33 -37.05 7.08
CA ARG A 49 4.93 -38.38 6.63
C ARG A 49 5.43 -38.59 5.21
N VAL A 50 6.02 -39.76 4.95
CA VAL A 50 6.45 -40.16 3.61
C VAL A 50 5.41 -41.10 3.01
N ASP A 51 4.98 -40.83 1.78
CA ASP A 51 4.07 -41.65 0.98
C ASP A 51 4.63 -41.82 -0.44
N GLY A 52 5.32 -42.95 -0.67
CA GLY A 52 6.06 -43.17 -1.91
C GLY A 52 7.17 -42.14 -2.10
N TRP A 53 7.09 -41.38 -3.19
CA TRP A 53 8.01 -40.29 -3.52
C TRP A 53 7.56 -38.92 -3.00
N THR A 54 6.49 -38.87 -2.20
CA THR A 54 5.94 -37.62 -1.68
C THR A 54 6.20 -37.52 -0.17
N HIS A 55 6.80 -36.43 0.26
CA HIS A 55 6.93 -36.05 1.66
C HIS A 55 5.85 -35.03 2.00
N ILE A 56 5.11 -35.26 3.08
CA ILE A 56 4.03 -34.38 3.54
C ILE A 56 4.42 -33.89 4.93
N THR A 57 4.68 -32.60 5.06
CA THR A 57 5.03 -31.98 6.33
C THR A 57 3.92 -31.06 6.78
N GLY A 58 3.47 -31.20 8.03
CA GLY A 58 2.38 -30.40 8.60
C GLY A 58 2.65 -29.96 10.03
N PHE A 59 2.00 -28.86 10.44
CA PHE A 59 2.10 -28.30 11.78
C PHE A 59 0.86 -28.64 12.62
N TYR A 60 1.06 -29.32 13.74
CA TYR A 60 -0.03 -29.85 14.56
C TYR A 60 -0.06 -29.21 15.94
N ASN A 61 -1.25 -28.82 16.41
CA ASN A 61 -1.43 -28.30 17.76
C ASN A 61 -1.32 -29.42 18.81
N SER A 62 -1.42 -29.06 20.10
CA SER A 62 -1.33 -30.00 21.22
C SER A 62 -2.43 -31.09 21.25
N LYS A 63 -3.52 -30.90 20.50
CA LYS A 63 -4.58 -31.90 20.30
C LYS A 63 -4.34 -32.80 19.09
N GLY A 64 -3.28 -32.54 18.31
CA GLY A 64 -2.96 -33.27 17.09
C GLY A 64 -3.74 -32.81 15.86
N GLU A 65 -4.36 -31.63 15.90
CA GLU A 65 -5.09 -31.05 14.76
C GLU A 65 -4.12 -30.20 13.92
N LEU A 66 -4.24 -30.25 12.59
CA LEU A 66 -3.48 -29.41 11.67
C LEU A 66 -3.84 -27.93 11.92
N THR A 67 -2.86 -27.02 11.91
CA THR A 67 -3.07 -25.62 12.27
C THR A 67 -2.16 -24.71 11.45
N ASP A 68 -2.71 -23.64 10.88
CA ASP A 68 -1.94 -22.60 10.19
C ASP A 68 -1.08 -21.83 11.18
N PRO A 69 0.25 -21.95 11.17
CA PRO A 69 1.10 -21.17 12.02
C PRO A 69 1.05 -19.71 11.59
N VAL A 70 1.02 -18.75 12.52
CA VAL A 70 0.96 -17.34 12.15
C VAL A 70 2.19 -16.90 11.35
N ASP A 71 3.38 -17.44 11.67
CA ASP A 71 4.69 -17.19 11.04
C ASP A 71 4.99 -18.05 9.81
N ARG A 72 3.97 -18.77 9.32
CA ARG A 72 4.01 -19.51 8.06
C ARG A 72 2.78 -19.15 7.25
N HIS A 73 2.89 -19.17 5.94
CA HIS A 73 1.75 -18.90 5.05
C HIS A 73 0.99 -20.17 4.68
N PHE A 74 1.16 -21.27 5.44
CA PHE A 74 0.56 -22.58 5.18
C PHE A 74 0.58 -23.45 6.45
N ALA A 75 -0.36 -24.38 6.58
CA ALA A 75 -0.41 -25.38 7.65
C ALA A 75 0.31 -26.69 7.29
N SER A 76 0.31 -27.06 6.02
CA SER A 76 1.07 -28.19 5.50
C SER A 76 1.62 -27.91 4.11
N HIS A 77 2.71 -28.57 3.76
CA HIS A 77 3.23 -28.60 2.40
C HIS A 77 3.56 -30.04 1.99
N THR A 78 3.54 -30.27 0.68
CA THR A 78 3.94 -31.53 0.07
C THR A 78 5.12 -31.31 -0.85
N GLU A 79 6.15 -32.14 -0.74
CA GLU A 79 7.28 -32.20 -1.64
C GLU A 79 7.23 -33.53 -2.39
N THR A 80 7.22 -33.51 -3.71
CA THR A 80 7.27 -34.72 -4.53
C THR A 80 8.61 -34.83 -5.23
N TYR A 81 9.18 -36.02 -5.18
CA TYR A 81 10.48 -36.34 -5.75
C TYR A 81 10.34 -37.29 -6.95
N ASP A 82 11.30 -37.24 -7.88
CA ASP A 82 11.43 -38.26 -8.92
C ASP A 82 12.21 -39.49 -8.45
N ALA A 83 12.39 -40.47 -9.35
CA ALA A 83 13.12 -41.70 -9.05
C ALA A 83 14.62 -41.50 -8.77
N ASP A 84 15.18 -40.36 -9.18
CA ASP A 84 16.57 -39.97 -8.94
C ASP A 84 16.70 -39.16 -7.62
N GLY A 85 15.58 -38.93 -6.92
CA GLY A 85 15.53 -38.18 -5.67
C GLY A 85 15.57 -36.67 -5.84
N ARG A 86 15.28 -36.15 -7.03
CA ARG A 86 15.19 -34.71 -7.30
C ARG A 86 13.78 -34.20 -7.00
N LEU A 87 13.68 -33.03 -6.39
CA LEU A 87 12.42 -32.37 -6.10
C LEU A 87 11.75 -31.93 -7.42
N VAL A 88 10.55 -32.42 -7.72
CA VAL A 88 9.79 -32.13 -8.94
C VAL A 88 8.55 -31.28 -8.71
N ALA A 89 8.01 -31.28 -7.48
CA ALA A 89 6.87 -30.43 -7.13
C ALA A 89 6.87 -30.07 -5.65
N GLU A 90 6.36 -28.87 -5.36
CA GLU A 90 5.99 -28.40 -4.03
C GLU A 90 4.57 -27.83 -4.06
N ASP A 91 3.73 -28.17 -3.08
CA ASP A 91 2.40 -27.58 -2.91
C ASP A 91 2.15 -27.19 -1.46
N TYR A 92 1.44 -26.08 -1.26
CA TYR A 92 1.21 -25.49 0.06
C TYR A 92 -0.30 -25.44 0.35
N TYR A 93 -0.69 -25.80 1.58
CA TYR A 93 -2.10 -25.93 1.96
C TYR A 93 -2.38 -25.33 3.34
N HIS A 94 -3.58 -24.75 3.48
CA HIS A 94 -4.14 -24.31 4.74
C HIS A 94 -4.63 -25.49 5.58
N ALA A 95 -4.95 -25.26 6.85
CA ALA A 95 -5.41 -26.32 7.75
C ALA A 95 -6.74 -26.95 7.31
N ASP A 96 -7.54 -26.24 6.51
CA ASP A 96 -8.76 -26.74 5.89
C ASP A 96 -8.55 -27.55 4.59
N GLY A 97 -7.29 -27.66 4.14
CA GLY A 97 -6.89 -28.39 2.94
C GLY A 97 -7.00 -27.59 1.63
N THR A 98 -7.35 -26.30 1.69
CA THR A 98 -7.34 -25.43 0.50
C THR A 98 -5.90 -24.98 0.15
N PRO A 99 -5.60 -24.67 -1.13
CA PRO A 99 -4.28 -24.15 -1.51
C PRO A 99 -3.95 -22.86 -0.77
N ALA A 100 -2.71 -22.76 -0.28
CA ALA A 100 -2.25 -21.66 0.54
C ALA A 100 -1.32 -20.73 -0.24
N GLU A 101 -1.78 -19.50 -0.47
CA GLU A 101 -1.04 -18.48 -1.21
C GLU A 101 0.20 -18.03 -0.43
N GLN A 102 1.38 -18.15 -1.07
CA GLN A 102 2.66 -17.69 -0.53
C GLN A 102 2.86 -16.19 -0.81
N PRO A 103 3.78 -15.47 -0.11
CA PRO A 103 3.95 -14.01 -0.25
C PRO A 103 4.20 -13.48 -1.67
N LYS A 104 4.67 -14.33 -2.59
CA LYS A 104 4.88 -13.99 -4.00
C LYS A 104 3.65 -14.27 -4.89
N GLY A 105 2.57 -14.81 -4.34
CA GLY A 105 1.27 -15.05 -4.98
C GLY A 105 1.01 -16.48 -5.45
N PHE A 106 2.02 -17.37 -5.43
CA PHE A 106 1.88 -18.76 -5.89
C PHE A 106 1.38 -19.68 -4.77
N THR A 107 0.80 -20.83 -5.14
CA THR A 107 0.40 -21.89 -4.18
C THR A 107 1.19 -23.17 -4.36
N GLY A 108 1.94 -23.29 -5.46
CA GLY A 108 2.84 -24.41 -5.72
C GLY A 108 4.00 -24.05 -6.64
N ILE A 109 4.96 -24.96 -6.72
CA ILE A 109 6.15 -24.87 -7.57
C ILE A 109 6.32 -26.20 -8.31
N ARG A 110 6.72 -26.15 -9.58
CA ARG A 110 7.09 -27.32 -10.40
C ARG A 110 8.53 -27.18 -10.88
N TYR A 111 9.23 -28.31 -10.95
CA TYR A 111 10.62 -28.38 -11.40
C TYR A 111 10.74 -29.37 -12.57
N ASP A 112 11.05 -28.84 -13.75
CA ASP A 112 11.27 -29.63 -14.96
C ASP A 112 12.78 -29.68 -15.26
N TYR A 113 13.40 -30.83 -15.02
CA TYR A 113 14.81 -31.07 -15.31
C TYR A 113 14.97 -31.51 -16.77
N SER A 114 15.49 -30.62 -17.61
CA SER A 114 15.80 -30.95 -19.02
C SER A 114 17.09 -31.78 -19.12
N THR A 115 18.02 -31.52 -18.20
CA THR A 115 19.29 -32.23 -18.00
C THR A 115 19.68 -32.15 -16.51
N GLU A 116 20.74 -32.85 -16.09
CA GLU A 116 21.27 -32.74 -14.72
C GLU A 116 21.74 -31.33 -14.32
N ARG A 117 21.87 -30.40 -15.28
CA ARG A 117 22.37 -29.03 -15.03
C ARG A 117 21.45 -27.93 -15.52
N ASP A 118 20.23 -28.26 -15.93
CA ASP A 118 19.27 -27.27 -16.44
C ASP A 118 17.88 -27.61 -15.93
N VAL A 119 17.33 -26.71 -15.13
CA VAL A 119 16.00 -26.86 -14.52
C VAL A 119 15.15 -25.64 -14.84
N LEU A 120 13.93 -25.90 -15.30
CA LEU A 120 12.88 -24.89 -15.42
C LEU A 120 11.99 -24.97 -14.18
N VAL A 121 11.93 -23.87 -13.44
CA VAL A 121 11.08 -23.71 -12.25
C VAL A 121 9.83 -22.95 -12.67
N THR A 122 8.66 -23.54 -12.43
CA THR A 122 7.36 -22.95 -12.76
C THR A 122 6.58 -22.65 -11.49
N TYR A 123 6.10 -21.42 -11.34
CA TYR A 123 5.18 -21.05 -10.26
C TYR A 123 3.74 -21.23 -10.71
N VAL A 124 2.93 -21.89 -9.88
CA VAL A 124 1.55 -22.23 -10.23
C VAL A 124 0.53 -21.69 -9.22
N ASP A 125 -0.69 -21.47 -9.71
CA ASP A 125 -1.85 -21.11 -8.91
C ASP A 125 -2.55 -22.34 -8.29
N GLY A 126 -3.67 -22.11 -7.59
CA GLY A 126 -4.44 -23.16 -6.92
C GLY A 126 -5.08 -24.19 -7.86
N ASN A 127 -5.04 -23.96 -9.18
CA ASN A 127 -5.51 -24.88 -10.23
C ASN A 127 -4.36 -25.60 -10.94
N ASP A 128 -3.11 -25.45 -10.47
CA ASP A 128 -1.90 -25.97 -11.11
C ASP A 128 -1.58 -25.29 -12.46
N GLU A 129 -2.08 -24.07 -12.69
CA GLU A 129 -1.78 -23.29 -13.90
C GLU A 129 -0.61 -22.32 -13.66
N PRO A 130 0.34 -22.17 -14.62
CA PRO A 130 1.43 -21.21 -14.51
C PRO A 130 0.91 -19.79 -14.30
N MET A 131 1.52 -19.05 -13.37
CA MET A 131 1.10 -17.69 -13.03
C MET A 131 2.25 -16.69 -12.95
N ILE A 132 1.94 -15.42 -13.23
CA ILE A 132 2.90 -14.32 -13.01
C ILE A 132 2.94 -14.01 -11.51
N ILE A 133 4.10 -14.22 -10.88
CA ILE A 133 4.30 -13.90 -9.47
C ILE A 133 4.61 -12.41 -9.26
N ALA A 134 4.53 -11.92 -8.01
CA ALA A 134 4.72 -10.50 -7.69
C ALA A 134 6.03 -9.85 -8.24
N PRO A 135 7.16 -10.59 -8.36
CA PRO A 135 8.35 -10.14 -9.09
C PRO A 135 8.22 -9.97 -10.61
N GLY A 136 7.12 -10.37 -11.26
CA GLY A 136 6.80 -10.03 -12.65
C GLY A 136 7.16 -11.07 -13.72
N TYR A 137 7.48 -12.31 -13.34
CA TYR A 137 7.78 -13.41 -14.27
C TYR A 137 6.99 -14.66 -13.92
N VAL A 138 6.95 -15.65 -14.83
CA VAL A 138 6.27 -16.95 -14.64
C VAL A 138 7.26 -18.06 -14.33
N TYR A 139 8.37 -18.09 -15.07
CA TYR A 139 9.36 -19.16 -14.95
C TYR A 139 10.72 -18.63 -14.53
N ILE A 140 11.50 -19.50 -13.89
CA ILE A 140 12.93 -19.31 -13.69
C ILE A 140 13.65 -20.47 -14.35
N ARG A 141 14.55 -20.19 -15.30
CA ARG A 141 15.47 -21.20 -15.81
C ARG A 141 16.79 -21.11 -15.08
N ARG A 142 17.24 -22.20 -14.46
CA ARG A 142 18.51 -22.26 -13.72
C ARG A 142 19.50 -23.18 -14.39
N ALA A 143 20.71 -22.68 -14.58
CA ALA A 143 21.87 -23.49 -14.91
C ALA A 143 22.56 -23.90 -13.59
N LEU A 144 22.70 -25.20 -13.35
CA LEU A 144 23.25 -25.72 -12.10
C LEU A 144 24.73 -26.09 -12.24
N ASN A 145 25.50 -25.83 -11.19
CA ASN A 145 26.87 -26.27 -11.06
C ASN A 145 26.95 -27.79 -10.76
N ALA A 146 28.15 -28.34 -10.61
CA ALA A 146 28.34 -29.77 -10.34
C ALA A 146 27.83 -30.25 -8.96
N MET A 147 27.58 -29.33 -8.04
CA MET A 147 27.03 -29.60 -6.70
C MET A 147 25.50 -29.46 -6.66
N GLY A 148 24.88 -29.01 -7.75
CA GLY A 148 23.43 -28.78 -7.84
C GLY A 148 22.99 -27.36 -7.48
N ASP A 149 23.92 -26.46 -7.15
CA ASP A 149 23.58 -25.06 -6.86
C ASP A 149 23.46 -24.23 -8.15
N PRO A 150 22.59 -23.21 -8.19
CA PRO A 150 22.45 -22.34 -9.37
C PRO A 150 23.72 -21.53 -9.65
N GLU A 151 24.32 -21.70 -10.82
CA GLU A 151 25.41 -20.82 -11.31
C GLU A 151 24.85 -19.58 -11.99
N GLU A 152 23.76 -19.74 -12.76
CA GLU A 152 22.97 -18.66 -13.34
C GLU A 152 21.48 -18.97 -13.24
N GLU A 153 20.66 -17.93 -13.13
CA GLU A 153 19.22 -18.01 -13.32
C GLU A 153 18.70 -16.88 -14.23
N TYR A 154 17.69 -17.18 -15.04
CA TYR A 154 16.98 -16.20 -15.88
C TYR A 154 15.48 -16.28 -15.68
N TYR A 155 14.83 -15.12 -15.76
CA TYR A 155 13.39 -14.95 -15.59
C TYR A 155 12.70 -14.92 -16.94
N LEU A 156 11.61 -15.68 -17.06
CA LEU A 156 10.88 -15.83 -18.32
C LEU A 156 9.40 -15.47 -18.16
N ASP A 157 8.84 -14.91 -19.23
CA ASP A 157 7.42 -14.60 -19.35
C ASP A 157 6.58 -15.86 -19.69
N PRO A 158 5.24 -15.77 -19.83
CA PRO A 158 4.40 -16.91 -20.17
C PRO A 158 4.78 -17.60 -21.50
N ASP A 159 5.40 -16.87 -22.43
CA ASP A 159 5.86 -17.36 -23.74
C ASP A 159 7.27 -17.98 -23.66
N GLN A 160 7.85 -18.06 -22.45
CA GLN A 160 9.20 -18.53 -22.14
C GLN A 160 10.33 -17.66 -22.74
N GLU A 161 10.05 -16.39 -22.99
CA GLU A 161 11.06 -15.42 -23.43
C GLU A 161 11.63 -14.64 -22.23
N PRO A 162 12.91 -14.21 -22.26
CA PRO A 162 13.51 -13.45 -21.18
C PRO A 162 12.75 -12.15 -20.87
N VAL A 163 12.42 -11.95 -19.60
CA VAL A 163 11.71 -10.76 -19.12
C VAL A 163 12.42 -10.15 -17.92
N ALA A 164 12.47 -8.82 -17.86
CA ALA A 164 13.01 -8.13 -16.69
C ALA A 164 12.07 -8.36 -15.50
N CYS A 165 12.64 -8.80 -14.37
CA CYS A 165 11.90 -8.81 -13.12
C CYS A 165 11.53 -7.39 -12.70
N ARG A 166 10.71 -7.27 -11.66
CA ARG A 166 10.29 -6.00 -11.10
C ARG A 166 11.49 -5.11 -10.87
N ASP A 167 12.65 -5.63 -10.43
CA ASP A 167 13.90 -4.91 -10.12
C ASP A 167 14.82 -4.60 -11.31
N GLY A 168 14.34 -4.84 -12.52
CA GLY A 168 14.88 -4.31 -13.77
C GLY A 168 15.93 -5.19 -14.46
N PHE A 169 16.31 -6.32 -13.87
CA PHE A 169 17.26 -7.28 -14.44
C PHE A 169 16.57 -8.58 -14.87
N TYR A 170 17.21 -9.32 -15.76
CA TYR A 170 16.66 -10.52 -16.41
C TYR A 170 17.14 -11.82 -15.77
N GLY A 171 18.22 -11.75 -15.01
CA GLY A 171 18.80 -12.92 -14.37
C GLY A 171 19.88 -12.58 -13.36
N ILE A 172 20.41 -13.60 -12.70
CA ILE A 172 21.46 -13.49 -11.69
C ILE A 172 22.51 -14.55 -11.97
N ARG A 173 23.79 -14.17 -11.90
CA ARG A 173 24.92 -15.10 -11.81
C ARG A 173 25.42 -15.15 -10.38
N PHE A 174 25.67 -16.35 -9.87
CA PHE A 174 26.15 -16.60 -8.52
C PHE A 174 27.60 -17.07 -8.51
N ALA A 175 28.35 -16.67 -7.49
CA ALA A 175 29.70 -17.13 -7.23
C ALA A 175 29.83 -17.68 -5.81
N TYR A 176 30.43 -18.85 -5.69
CA TYR A 176 30.51 -19.62 -4.45
C TYR A 176 31.94 -19.76 -3.96
N ASP A 177 32.12 -19.85 -2.64
CA ASP A 177 33.39 -20.28 -2.06
C ASP A 177 33.56 -21.82 -2.11
N GLU A 178 34.70 -22.32 -1.62
CA GLU A 178 35.00 -23.76 -1.59
C GLU A 178 34.03 -24.58 -0.73
N LYS A 179 33.23 -23.95 0.13
CA LYS A 179 32.24 -24.61 0.98
C LYS A 179 30.84 -24.62 0.37
N GLY A 180 30.67 -24.05 -0.83
CA GLY A 180 29.37 -23.88 -1.47
C GLY A 180 28.58 -22.68 -0.96
N SER A 181 29.21 -21.77 -0.20
CA SER A 181 28.55 -20.57 0.30
C SER A 181 28.55 -19.48 -0.77
N ASN A 182 27.39 -18.90 -1.08
CA ASN A 182 27.30 -17.81 -2.04
C ASN A 182 28.04 -16.56 -1.51
N THR A 183 29.05 -16.11 -2.25
CA THR A 183 29.92 -14.96 -1.95
C THR A 183 29.63 -13.74 -2.80
N GLU A 184 28.97 -13.89 -3.95
CA GLU A 184 28.69 -12.78 -4.86
C GLU A 184 27.51 -13.12 -5.77
N GLN A 185 26.68 -12.11 -6.04
CA GLN A 185 25.75 -12.14 -7.15
C GLN A 185 25.96 -10.98 -8.12
N THR A 186 25.80 -11.27 -9.40
CA THR A 186 25.86 -10.29 -10.50
C THR A 186 24.51 -10.28 -11.23
N PHE A 187 23.90 -9.11 -11.36
CA PHE A 187 22.64 -8.93 -12.10
C PHE A 187 22.90 -8.91 -13.60
N LEU A 188 22.04 -9.57 -14.38
CA LEU A 188 22.24 -9.82 -15.81
C LEU A 188 21.15 -9.17 -16.67
N ASP A 189 21.53 -8.71 -17.87
CA ASP A 189 20.61 -8.36 -18.93
C ASP A 189 20.09 -9.59 -19.69
N ALA A 190 19.21 -9.38 -20.67
CA ALA A 190 18.63 -10.44 -21.49
C ALA A 190 19.68 -11.23 -22.30
N ASP A 191 20.87 -10.65 -22.55
CA ASP A 191 21.98 -11.29 -23.26
C ASP A 191 22.98 -11.98 -22.30
N GLY A 192 22.73 -11.94 -20.98
CA GLY A 192 23.60 -12.50 -19.96
C GLY A 192 24.82 -11.66 -19.58
N LYS A 193 24.84 -10.38 -19.96
CA LYS A 193 25.89 -9.43 -19.56
C LYS A 193 25.53 -8.74 -18.26
N PRO A 194 26.51 -8.35 -17.43
CA PRO A 194 26.24 -7.61 -16.20
C PRO A 194 25.48 -6.30 -16.48
N MET A 195 24.45 -6.02 -15.68
CA MET A 195 23.68 -4.78 -15.76
C MET A 195 23.39 -4.20 -14.38
N GLN A 196 22.99 -2.93 -14.33
CA GLN A 196 22.55 -2.33 -13.07
C GLN A 196 21.11 -2.71 -12.76
N ASN A 197 20.84 -3.09 -11.52
CA ASN A 197 19.48 -3.12 -10.98
C ASN A 197 18.97 -1.68 -10.76
N LYS A 198 17.72 -1.54 -10.33
CA LYS A 198 17.12 -0.24 -9.98
C LYS A 198 17.91 0.62 -8.99
N ASN A 199 18.69 -0.02 -8.12
CA ASN A 199 19.47 0.66 -7.10
C ASN A 199 20.82 1.14 -7.64
N GLY A 200 21.10 0.96 -8.94
CA GLY A 200 22.37 1.32 -9.58
C GLY A 200 23.48 0.31 -9.31
N VAL A 201 23.16 -0.86 -8.74
CA VAL A 201 24.12 -1.89 -8.35
C VAL A 201 24.19 -2.95 -9.43
N THR A 202 25.40 -3.36 -9.82
CA THR A 202 25.62 -4.47 -10.76
C THR A 202 25.98 -5.76 -10.03
N ARG A 203 26.76 -5.66 -8.95
CA ARG A 203 27.21 -6.80 -8.16
C ARG A 203 27.07 -6.54 -6.68
N GLU A 204 26.72 -7.58 -5.96
CA GLU A 204 26.67 -7.58 -4.50
C GLU A 204 27.61 -8.67 -3.99
N LYS A 205 28.55 -8.31 -3.10
CA LYS A 205 29.48 -9.25 -2.49
C LYS A 205 29.15 -9.44 -1.01
N TYR A 206 29.23 -10.68 -0.56
CA TYR A 206 28.83 -11.09 0.79
C TYR A 206 30.00 -11.49 1.66
N LEU A 207 29.91 -11.12 2.93
CA LEU A 207 30.67 -11.71 4.00
C LEU A 207 29.72 -12.51 4.89
N ARG A 208 30.07 -13.78 5.10
CA ARG A 208 29.29 -14.70 5.92
C ARG A 208 30.02 -15.08 7.20
N ASN A 209 29.25 -15.39 8.25
CA ASN A 209 29.80 -15.89 9.51
C ASN A 209 30.01 -17.41 9.46
N LYS A 210 30.37 -18.03 10.60
CA LYS A 210 30.63 -19.48 10.68
C LYS A 210 29.37 -20.34 10.52
N GLN A 211 28.19 -19.76 10.70
CA GLN A 211 26.88 -20.37 10.53
C GLN A 211 26.33 -20.16 9.10
N ASP A 212 27.17 -19.68 8.18
CA ASP A 212 26.82 -19.33 6.80
C ASP A 212 25.79 -18.19 6.67
N GLN A 213 25.57 -17.42 7.72
CA GLN A 213 24.65 -16.28 7.68
C GLN A 213 25.35 -15.08 7.06
N ASN A 214 24.68 -14.39 6.13
CA ASN A 214 25.17 -13.12 5.58
C ASN A 214 25.16 -12.05 6.68
N ILE A 215 26.35 -11.56 7.02
CA ILE A 215 26.58 -10.51 8.04
C ILE A 215 26.97 -9.17 7.42
N ARG A 216 27.32 -9.13 6.13
CA ARG A 216 27.64 -7.89 5.42
C ARG A 216 27.53 -8.08 3.92
N GLU A 217 26.97 -7.09 3.26
CA GLU A 217 26.99 -6.95 1.80
C GLU A 217 27.61 -5.63 1.37
N MET A 218 28.28 -5.63 0.21
CA MET A 218 28.89 -4.46 -0.42
C MET A 218 28.50 -4.40 -1.90
N TYR A 219 28.37 -3.19 -2.44
CA TYR A 219 27.78 -2.93 -3.76
C TYR A 219 28.82 -2.42 -4.76
N PHE A 220 28.81 -2.97 -5.98
CA PHE A 220 29.78 -2.67 -7.02
C PHE A 220 29.13 -2.48 -8.39
N ASP A 221 29.82 -1.72 -9.24
CA ASP A 221 29.51 -1.59 -10.67
C ASP A 221 30.10 -2.75 -11.50
N GLU A 222 29.89 -2.71 -12.82
CA GLU A 222 30.41 -3.71 -13.76
C GLU A 222 31.95 -3.85 -13.73
N LYS A 223 32.67 -2.80 -13.33
CA LYS A 223 34.14 -2.72 -13.28
C LYS A 223 34.70 -3.04 -11.90
N ASP A 224 33.87 -3.62 -11.02
CA ASP A 224 34.21 -3.96 -9.65
C ASP A 224 34.61 -2.74 -8.81
N GLN A 225 34.11 -1.56 -9.16
CA GLN A 225 34.26 -0.34 -8.36
C GLN A 225 33.08 -0.20 -7.41
N PRO A 226 33.31 0.15 -6.13
CA PRO A 226 32.22 0.39 -5.19
C PRO A 226 31.25 1.47 -5.70
N VAL A 227 29.95 1.22 -5.57
CA VAL A 227 28.89 2.14 -6.00
C VAL A 227 27.93 2.44 -4.85
N GLN A 228 27.37 3.65 -4.84
CA GLN A 228 26.37 4.04 -3.84
C GLN A 228 24.98 3.51 -4.23
N ALA A 229 24.31 2.86 -3.28
CA ALA A 229 22.88 2.61 -3.32
C ALA A 229 22.09 3.92 -3.06
N PRO A 230 20.75 3.94 -3.22
CA PRO A 230 19.93 5.16 -3.11
C PRO A 230 20.07 5.93 -1.78
N LEU A 231 20.31 5.22 -0.67
CA LEU A 231 20.55 5.82 0.64
C LEU A 231 21.98 6.38 0.80
N GLY A 232 22.81 6.34 -0.23
CA GLY A 232 24.19 6.85 -0.25
C GLY A 232 25.23 5.87 0.29
N ASN A 233 24.81 4.72 0.77
CA ASN A 233 25.68 3.69 1.32
C ASN A 233 26.28 2.78 0.24
N TYR A 234 27.46 2.24 0.50
CA TYR A 234 28.17 1.29 -0.35
C TYR A 234 27.95 -0.17 0.08
N GLY A 235 27.24 -0.37 1.18
CA GLY A 235 26.94 -1.68 1.72
C GLY A 235 26.13 -1.60 3.00
N VAL A 236 25.79 -2.77 3.55
CA VAL A 236 25.03 -2.92 4.79
C VAL A 236 25.60 -4.07 5.60
N ALA A 237 25.75 -3.89 6.91
CA ALA A 237 26.03 -4.96 7.86
C ALA A 237 24.77 -5.35 8.64
N PHE A 238 24.64 -6.64 8.93
CA PHE A 238 23.44 -7.22 9.54
C PHE A 238 23.74 -7.84 10.91
N GLU A 239 22.84 -7.60 11.86
CA GLU A 239 22.63 -8.51 13.00
C GLU A 239 21.27 -9.20 12.82
N ARG A 240 21.17 -10.44 13.26
CA ARG A 240 20.01 -11.30 13.04
C ARG A 240 19.48 -11.87 14.35
N ASP A 241 18.19 -12.15 14.39
CA ASP A 241 17.59 -12.89 15.50
C ASP A 241 17.87 -14.40 15.41
N ASP A 242 17.34 -15.14 16.38
CA ASP A 242 17.42 -16.61 16.47
C ASP A 242 16.72 -17.34 15.32
N ARG A 243 15.92 -16.63 14.52
CA ARG A 243 15.24 -17.15 13.33
C ARG A 243 15.91 -16.71 12.03
N ASP A 244 17.16 -16.24 12.11
CA ASP A 244 17.95 -15.75 10.99
C ASP A 244 17.35 -14.51 10.27
N ARG A 245 16.43 -13.79 10.92
CA ARG A 245 15.84 -12.57 10.33
C ARG A 245 16.71 -11.36 10.68
N PRO A 246 17.01 -10.47 9.73
CA PRO A 246 17.82 -9.28 10.00
C PRO A 246 17.05 -8.28 10.88
N THR A 247 17.57 -8.02 12.08
CA THR A 247 16.96 -7.12 13.09
C THR A 247 17.70 -5.81 13.23
N LYS A 248 18.94 -5.73 12.75
CA LYS A 248 19.73 -4.49 12.75
C LYS A 248 20.50 -4.36 11.44
N PHE A 249 20.46 -3.17 10.88
CA PHE A 249 21.04 -2.79 9.60
C PHE A 249 21.95 -1.60 9.85
N THR A 250 23.25 -1.78 9.64
CA THR A 250 24.25 -0.70 9.77
C THR A 250 24.72 -0.31 8.38
N TYR A 251 24.53 0.95 8.00
CA TYR A 251 24.86 1.45 6.67
C TYR A 251 26.35 1.74 6.57
N LEU A 252 26.98 1.30 5.48
CA LEU A 252 28.43 1.29 5.34
C LEU A 252 28.96 2.25 4.28
N ASP A 253 30.11 2.87 4.57
CA ASP A 253 30.92 3.63 3.63
C ASP A 253 31.69 2.70 2.66
N VAL A 254 32.42 3.31 1.73
CA VAL A 254 33.24 2.62 0.72
C VAL A 254 34.29 1.67 1.32
N ASN A 255 34.70 1.88 2.57
CA ASN A 255 35.69 1.06 3.27
C ASN A 255 35.04 -0.02 4.15
N GLY A 256 33.71 -0.09 4.21
CA GLY A 256 32.97 -1.01 5.08
C GLY A 256 32.91 -0.57 6.55
N HIS A 257 33.15 0.71 6.84
CA HIS A 257 32.87 1.31 8.15
C HIS A 257 31.47 1.92 8.16
N TRP A 258 30.89 2.15 9.33
CA TRP A 258 29.57 2.77 9.41
C TRP A 258 29.57 4.21 8.85
N MET A 259 28.45 4.64 8.29
CA MET A 259 28.25 6.00 7.79
C MET A 259 26.86 6.55 8.14
N VAL A 260 26.70 7.87 8.06
CA VAL A 260 25.37 8.50 8.08
C VAL A 260 24.83 8.48 6.64
N ASN A 261 23.69 7.84 6.44
CA ASN A 261 23.06 7.74 5.13
C ASN A 261 22.36 9.07 4.72
N HIS A 262 21.85 9.15 3.50
CA HIS A 262 21.17 10.34 2.99
C HIS A 262 19.88 10.72 3.74
N GLU A 263 19.30 9.78 4.50
CA GLU A 263 18.15 10.05 5.37
C GLU A 263 18.56 10.53 6.78
N GLY A 264 19.85 10.52 7.11
CA GLY A 264 20.40 11.12 8.33
C GLY A 264 20.64 10.16 9.49
N TYR A 265 20.58 8.84 9.29
CA TYR A 265 20.86 7.84 10.32
C TYR A 265 21.96 6.85 9.90
N THR A 266 22.50 6.12 10.88
CA THR A 266 23.57 5.12 10.68
C THR A 266 23.07 3.71 10.88
N ILE A 267 22.09 3.52 11.76
CA ILE A 267 21.53 2.23 12.12
C ILE A 267 20.02 2.27 11.97
N MET A 268 19.47 1.24 11.35
CA MET A 268 18.04 0.92 11.42
C MET A 268 17.86 -0.38 12.19
N THR A 269 16.97 -0.42 13.18
CA THR A 269 16.52 -1.67 13.79
C THR A 269 15.12 -2.01 13.32
N ARG A 270 14.85 -3.30 13.14
CA ARG A 270 13.58 -3.84 12.67
C ARG A 270 13.01 -4.85 13.65
N THR A 271 11.72 -4.71 13.96
CA THR A 271 10.95 -5.78 14.60
C THR A 271 10.00 -6.42 13.59
N TYR A 272 9.69 -7.67 13.84
CA TYR A 272 8.78 -8.46 13.02
C TYR A 272 7.54 -8.81 13.81
N ARG A 273 6.41 -8.86 13.10
CA ARG A 273 5.17 -9.41 13.62
C ARG A 273 5.34 -10.91 13.87
N PRO A 274 4.38 -11.51 14.57
CA PRO A 274 4.28 -12.94 14.63
C PRO A 274 4.45 -13.60 13.27
N ASP A 275 3.73 -13.11 12.27
CA ASP A 275 3.73 -13.64 10.90
C ASP A 275 5.03 -13.47 10.10
N GLY A 276 6.07 -12.89 10.69
CA GLY A 276 7.33 -12.59 9.99
C GLY A 276 7.27 -11.35 9.11
N SER A 277 6.10 -10.72 8.94
CA SER A 277 6.00 -9.41 8.28
C SER A 277 6.68 -8.34 9.12
N LYS A 278 7.15 -7.28 8.47
CA LYS A 278 7.79 -6.14 9.14
C LYS A 278 6.78 -5.46 10.05
N GLN A 279 7.13 -5.22 11.30
CA GLN A 279 6.26 -4.54 12.26
C GLN A 279 6.72 -3.11 12.50
N THR A 280 7.99 -2.92 12.88
CA THR A 280 8.54 -1.58 13.11
C THR A 280 9.92 -1.45 12.52
N ASP A 281 10.26 -0.26 12.03
CA ASP A 281 11.61 0.18 11.78
C ASP A 281 11.91 1.41 12.65
N ARG A 282 13.11 1.48 13.24
CA ARG A 282 13.55 2.60 14.08
C ARG A 282 14.95 3.05 13.70
N TYR A 283 15.20 4.35 13.77
CA TYR A 283 16.40 4.98 13.23
C TYR A 283 17.30 5.54 14.33
N TYR A 284 18.60 5.29 14.21
CA TYR A 284 19.59 5.61 15.23
C TYR A 284 20.90 6.12 14.63
N ASP A 285 21.64 6.89 15.41
CA ASP A 285 23.04 7.19 15.14
C ASP A 285 23.96 6.00 15.47
N HIS A 286 25.27 6.17 15.28
CA HIS A 286 26.26 5.13 15.57
C HIS A 286 26.38 4.78 17.07
N ASP A 287 25.92 5.66 17.97
CA ASP A 287 25.89 5.46 19.41
C ASP A 287 24.57 4.80 19.87
N GLU A 288 23.73 4.37 18.92
CA GLU A 288 22.38 3.84 19.16
C GLU A 288 21.43 4.83 19.85
N LYS A 289 21.64 6.14 19.66
CA LYS A 289 20.69 7.16 20.10
C LYS A 289 19.65 7.38 19.01
N PRO A 290 18.34 7.45 19.34
CA PRO A 290 17.30 7.66 18.35
C PRO A 290 17.48 8.97 17.56
N VAL A 291 17.35 8.90 16.23
CA VAL A 291 17.44 10.05 15.33
C VAL A 291 16.08 10.32 14.69
N ALA A 292 15.68 11.60 14.65
CA ALA A 292 14.48 12.02 13.94
C ALA A 292 14.80 12.24 12.45
N LEU A 293 13.97 11.70 11.56
CA LEU A 293 14.04 11.99 10.12
C LEU A 293 13.42 13.37 9.80
N ALA A 294 13.43 13.77 8.53
CA ALA A 294 12.93 15.08 8.08
C ALA A 294 11.47 15.39 8.51
N ALA A 295 10.61 14.37 8.64
CA ALA A 295 9.24 14.51 9.14
C ALA A 295 9.12 14.44 10.69
N GLY A 296 10.25 14.48 11.41
CA GLY A 296 10.31 14.49 12.87
C GLY A 296 10.06 13.16 13.56
N HIS A 297 9.86 12.08 12.80
CA HIS A 297 9.62 10.73 13.32
C HIS A 297 10.94 9.98 13.56
N TYR A 298 10.94 9.07 14.53
CA TYR A 298 12.11 8.27 14.95
C TYR A 298 12.00 6.82 14.49
N GLY A 299 10.91 6.49 13.82
CA GLY A 299 10.62 5.17 13.30
C GLY A 299 9.28 5.14 12.60
N VAL A 300 8.98 3.98 12.02
CA VAL A 300 7.71 3.67 11.37
C VAL A 300 7.18 2.37 11.92
N TYR A 301 5.86 2.30 12.10
CA TYR A 301 5.11 1.07 12.31
C TYR A 301 4.38 0.75 11.02
N HIS A 302 4.67 -0.40 10.42
CA HIS A 302 4.08 -0.84 9.16
C HIS A 302 2.73 -1.47 9.46
N THR A 303 1.60 -0.95 8.97
CA THR A 303 0.28 -1.57 9.27
C THR A 303 0.08 -2.92 8.59
N SER A 304 0.64 -3.07 7.40
CA SER A 304 0.75 -4.31 6.63
C SER A 304 2.01 -4.25 5.75
N GLU A 305 2.36 -5.33 5.05
CA GLU A 305 3.55 -5.38 4.19
C GLU A 305 3.56 -4.30 3.09
N TYR A 306 2.37 -3.93 2.60
CA TYR A 306 2.16 -2.90 1.58
C TYR A 306 1.35 -1.71 2.12
N GLY A 307 1.18 -1.64 3.44
CA GLY A 307 0.34 -0.66 4.12
C GLY A 307 1.00 0.70 4.27
N GLN A 308 0.22 1.67 4.78
CA GLN A 308 0.79 2.95 5.16
C GLN A 308 1.57 2.83 6.47
N ASN A 309 2.59 3.68 6.61
CA ASN A 309 3.44 3.70 7.79
C ASN A 309 2.89 4.65 8.84
N ILE A 310 2.74 4.21 10.09
CA ILE A 310 2.46 5.07 11.23
C ILE A 310 3.79 5.59 11.77
N TYR A 311 3.92 6.91 11.87
CA TYR A 311 5.15 7.54 12.37
C TYR A 311 5.28 7.37 13.88
N LEU A 312 6.48 7.01 14.34
CA LEU A 312 6.77 6.78 15.75
C LEU A 312 7.52 7.95 16.36
N ASP A 313 7.20 8.26 17.61
CA ASP A 313 7.94 9.19 18.44
C ASP A 313 9.24 8.56 18.97
N LYS A 314 10.05 9.36 19.69
CA LYS A 314 11.33 8.91 20.26
C LYS A 314 11.23 7.69 21.17
N ASN A 315 10.07 7.45 21.80
CA ASN A 315 9.84 6.36 22.72
C ASN A 315 9.26 5.12 22.02
N GLY A 316 8.95 5.20 20.72
CA GLY A 316 8.30 4.15 19.96
C GLY A 316 6.77 4.16 20.05
N GLY A 317 6.17 5.21 20.62
CA GLY A 317 4.73 5.43 20.58
C GLY A 317 4.30 6.11 19.28
N ALA A 318 3.00 6.12 18.98
CA ALA A 318 2.49 6.85 17.82
C ALA A 318 2.76 8.37 17.97
N GLN A 319 3.46 8.95 17.00
CA GLN A 319 3.74 10.38 16.98
C GLN A 319 2.44 11.18 16.81
N LEU A 320 2.31 12.31 17.50
CA LEU A 320 1.24 13.28 17.21
C LEU A 320 1.60 14.07 15.94
N SER A 321 1.27 13.51 14.77
CA SER A 321 1.49 14.11 13.46
C SER A 321 0.19 14.13 12.64
N LEU A 322 0.05 15.09 11.72
CA LEU A 322 -1.09 15.11 10.79
C LEU A 322 -1.18 13.80 9.99
N HIS A 323 -0.03 13.19 9.68
CA HIS A 323 0.09 11.90 8.99
C HIS A 323 -0.66 10.82 9.76
N ASN A 324 -0.31 10.67 11.03
CA ASN A 324 -0.94 9.68 11.90
C ASN A 324 -2.41 10.02 12.16
N ILE A 325 -2.79 11.29 12.32
CA ILE A 325 -4.19 11.68 12.54
C ILE A 325 -5.05 11.27 11.35
N PHE A 326 -4.62 11.57 10.12
CA PHE A 326 -5.37 11.18 8.93
C PHE A 326 -5.40 9.66 8.73
N HIS A 327 -4.37 8.95 9.19
CA HIS A 327 -4.35 7.50 9.18
C HIS A 327 -5.30 6.87 10.22
N TYR A 328 -5.28 7.32 11.48
CA TYR A 328 -6.14 6.81 12.55
C TYR A 328 -7.61 7.22 12.41
N GLN A 329 -7.86 8.41 11.87
CA GLN A 329 -9.19 9.03 11.82
C GLN A 329 -9.45 9.63 10.44
N PRO A 330 -9.51 8.81 9.37
CA PRO A 330 -9.64 9.33 8.02
C PRO A 330 -10.93 10.10 7.79
N TYR A 331 -11.99 9.78 8.55
CA TYR A 331 -13.26 10.51 8.52
C TYR A 331 -13.16 12.00 8.89
N ILE A 332 -12.07 12.46 9.54
CA ILE A 332 -11.84 13.89 9.81
C ILE A 332 -11.80 14.69 8.51
N VAL A 333 -11.26 14.13 7.43
CA VAL A 333 -11.21 14.81 6.11
C VAL A 333 -12.62 15.09 5.59
N VAL A 334 -13.54 14.11 5.75
CA VAL A 334 -14.96 14.26 5.42
C VAL A 334 -15.60 15.38 6.25
N VAL A 335 -15.40 15.36 7.57
CA VAL A 335 -15.97 16.37 8.48
C VAL A 335 -15.48 17.77 8.13
N ILE A 336 -14.16 17.97 7.95
CA ILE A 336 -13.58 19.25 7.55
C ILE A 336 -14.12 19.67 6.18
N GLY A 337 -14.23 18.74 5.23
CA GLY A 337 -14.77 19.00 3.89
C GLY A 337 -16.21 19.53 3.93
N ILE A 338 -17.07 18.91 4.75
CA ILE A 338 -18.45 19.37 4.96
C ILE A 338 -18.45 20.77 5.57
N LEU A 339 -17.68 21.00 6.63
CA LEU A 339 -17.61 22.30 7.31
C LEU A 339 -17.15 23.41 6.36
N LEU A 340 -16.14 23.15 5.52
CA LEU A 340 -15.67 24.11 4.52
C LEU A 340 -16.73 24.38 3.44
N CYS A 341 -17.46 23.36 2.98
CA CYS A 341 -18.55 23.56 2.01
C CYS A 341 -19.68 24.42 2.59
N VAL A 342 -20.10 24.13 3.82
CA VAL A 342 -21.10 24.93 4.53
C VAL A 342 -20.60 26.36 4.72
N PHE A 343 -19.33 26.53 5.10
CA PHE A 343 -18.70 27.84 5.23
C PHE A 343 -18.72 28.61 3.90
N PHE A 344 -18.27 28.01 2.79
CA PHE A 344 -18.27 28.68 1.48
C PHE A 344 -19.67 29.05 0.99
N ALA A 345 -20.68 28.26 1.34
CA ALA A 345 -22.07 28.55 1.00
C ALA A 345 -22.66 29.72 1.81
N LEU A 346 -22.25 29.89 3.07
CA LEU A 346 -22.85 30.85 4.02
C LEU A 346 -22.03 32.12 4.24
N ALA A 347 -20.71 32.05 4.13
CA ALA A 347 -19.82 33.11 4.54
C ALA A 347 -19.83 34.34 3.60
N PRO A 348 -19.45 35.52 4.11
CA PRO A 348 -19.17 36.70 3.30
C PRO A 348 -18.07 36.45 2.27
N GLU A 349 -18.19 37.10 1.11
CA GLU A 349 -17.32 36.82 -0.03
C GLU A 349 -15.82 37.01 0.26
N LYS A 350 -15.47 38.04 1.05
CA LYS A 350 -14.07 38.30 1.46
C LYS A 350 -13.49 37.14 2.27
N LEU A 351 -14.28 36.59 3.20
CA LEU A 351 -13.86 35.46 4.03
C LEU A 351 -13.70 34.19 3.19
N CYS A 352 -14.57 33.95 2.20
CA CYS A 352 -14.40 32.82 1.28
C CYS A 352 -13.06 32.88 0.53
N TYR A 353 -12.58 34.05 0.11
CA TYR A 353 -11.27 34.15 -0.55
C TYR A 353 -10.10 33.82 0.39
N ILE A 354 -10.14 34.34 1.62
CA ILE A 354 -9.09 34.08 2.62
C ILE A 354 -9.05 32.59 2.95
N THR A 355 -10.20 32.00 3.25
CA THR A 355 -10.29 30.57 3.55
C THR A 355 -9.86 29.72 2.36
N ALA A 356 -10.25 30.07 1.13
CA ALA A 356 -9.81 29.35 -0.06
C ALA A 356 -8.28 29.44 -0.26
N ALA A 357 -7.66 30.58 0.01
CA ALA A 357 -6.20 30.73 -0.09
C ALA A 357 -5.47 29.86 0.96
N VAL A 358 -5.94 29.87 2.21
CA VAL A 358 -5.37 29.02 3.29
C VAL A 358 -5.55 27.53 2.95
N TYR A 359 -6.74 27.15 2.51
CA TYR A 359 -7.04 25.77 2.12
C TYR A 359 -6.24 25.29 0.90
N LEU A 360 -6.07 26.13 -0.13
CA LEU A 360 -5.22 25.80 -1.27
C LEU A 360 -3.75 25.68 -0.86
N GLY A 361 -3.28 26.55 0.04
CA GLY A 361 -1.96 26.42 0.66
C GLY A 361 -1.80 25.11 1.43
N PHE A 362 -2.84 24.68 2.15
CA PHE A 362 -2.87 23.40 2.84
C PHE A 362 -2.84 22.21 1.86
N ILE A 363 -3.59 22.25 0.75
CA ILE A 363 -3.51 21.21 -0.29
C ILE A 363 -2.08 21.11 -0.82
N VAL A 364 -1.48 22.24 -1.20
CA VAL A 364 -0.11 22.27 -1.71
C VAL A 364 0.88 21.74 -0.67
N TYR A 365 0.71 22.10 0.62
CA TYR A 365 1.54 21.59 1.71
C TYR A 365 1.41 20.06 1.86
N MET A 366 0.18 19.55 1.94
CA MET A 366 -0.08 18.12 2.11
C MET A 366 0.42 17.29 0.92
N THR A 367 0.34 17.86 -0.29
CA THR A 367 0.70 17.15 -1.53
C THR A 367 2.19 17.23 -1.85
N LEU A 368 2.86 18.37 -1.60
CA LEU A 368 4.27 18.54 -1.95
C LEU A 368 5.26 18.23 -0.81
N LEU A 369 4.89 18.48 0.46
CA LEU A 369 5.85 18.49 1.57
C LEU A 369 5.65 17.36 2.56
N PHE A 370 4.62 16.52 2.38
CA PHE A 370 4.14 15.62 3.43
C PHE A 370 4.01 14.14 3.00
N ARG A 371 4.28 13.82 1.72
CA ARG A 371 4.29 12.43 1.21
C ARG A 371 5.73 11.95 1.03
N ASN A 372 6.33 11.38 2.08
CA ASN A 372 7.58 10.63 1.93
C ASN A 372 7.27 9.23 1.40
N THR A 373 7.33 9.06 0.09
CA THR A 373 7.36 7.74 -0.54
C THR A 373 8.68 7.58 -1.30
N VAL A 374 9.45 6.57 -0.88
CA VAL A 374 10.81 6.22 -1.37
C VAL A 374 10.81 5.66 -2.81
N GLU A 375 9.66 5.53 -3.47
CA GLU A 375 9.60 5.06 -4.86
C GLU A 375 8.95 6.10 -5.77
N THR A 376 9.75 6.81 -6.56
CA THR A 376 9.28 7.55 -7.74
C THR A 376 8.77 6.56 -8.80
N LYS A 377 7.47 6.33 -8.85
CA LYS A 377 6.77 5.64 -9.93
C LYS A 377 5.74 6.54 -10.60
N THR A 378 5.43 6.28 -11.86
CA THR A 378 4.21 6.78 -12.51
C THR A 378 3.21 5.64 -12.54
N ASN A 379 2.01 5.82 -11.97
CA ASN A 379 0.96 4.80 -12.03
C ASN A 379 -0.18 5.28 -12.94
N PHE A 380 -0.23 4.69 -14.14
CA PHE A 380 -1.24 5.01 -15.17
C PHE A 380 -2.37 3.98 -15.27
N ASP A 381 -2.40 2.96 -14.40
CA ASP A 381 -3.38 1.88 -14.54
C ASP A 381 -4.73 2.23 -13.90
N LEU A 382 -5.73 2.46 -14.75
CA LEU A 382 -7.11 2.76 -14.38
C LEU A 382 -7.88 1.53 -13.89
N SER A 383 -7.48 0.32 -14.33
CA SER A 383 -8.18 -0.93 -13.98
C SER A 383 -8.05 -1.25 -12.48
N THR A 384 -6.99 -0.76 -11.84
CA THR A 384 -6.76 -0.89 -10.40
C THR A 384 -7.64 0.02 -9.55
N TYR A 385 -8.28 1.07 -10.07
CA TYR A 385 -8.98 2.06 -9.22
C TYR A 385 -10.16 1.45 -8.46
N VAL A 386 -11.01 0.69 -9.14
CA VAL A 386 -12.17 0.01 -8.53
C VAL A 386 -11.71 -1.18 -7.68
N ALA A 387 -10.71 -1.94 -8.16
CA ALA A 387 -10.13 -3.03 -7.40
C ALA A 387 -9.52 -2.54 -6.08
N ARG A 388 -8.77 -1.42 -6.08
CA ARG A 388 -8.16 -0.78 -4.90
C ARG A 388 -9.20 -0.29 -3.89
N LEU A 389 -10.36 0.18 -4.35
CA LEU A 389 -11.46 0.55 -3.45
C LEU A 389 -11.97 -0.65 -2.62
N LEU A 390 -11.86 -1.85 -3.17
CA LEU A 390 -12.33 -3.10 -2.54
C LEU A 390 -11.19 -3.93 -1.92
N TYR A 391 -9.93 -3.57 -2.16
CA TYR A 391 -8.76 -4.37 -1.79
C TYR A 391 -8.37 -4.21 -0.32
N SER A 392 -8.15 -2.98 0.15
CA SER A 392 -7.74 -2.71 1.54
C SER A 392 -8.37 -1.45 2.12
N PHE A 393 -8.51 -1.40 3.44
CA PHE A 393 -8.99 -0.22 4.15
C PHE A 393 -8.14 1.02 3.83
N GLU A 394 -6.82 0.86 3.73
CA GLU A 394 -5.89 1.94 3.42
C GLU A 394 -6.12 2.50 2.01
N SER A 395 -6.22 1.62 1.00
CA SER A 395 -6.46 2.04 -0.39
C SER A 395 -7.82 2.71 -0.54
N ARG A 396 -8.84 2.17 0.12
CA ARG A 396 -10.19 2.74 0.17
C ARG A 396 -10.19 4.12 0.84
N SER A 397 -9.48 4.26 1.95
CA SER A 397 -9.36 5.50 2.71
C SER A 397 -8.67 6.60 1.89
N GLU A 398 -7.58 6.27 1.21
CA GLU A 398 -6.86 7.18 0.31
C GLU A 398 -7.77 7.71 -0.80
N ILE A 399 -8.49 6.82 -1.51
CA ILE A 399 -9.41 7.20 -2.59
C ILE A 399 -10.52 8.14 -2.09
N VAL A 400 -11.18 7.79 -0.99
CA VAL A 400 -12.27 8.60 -0.43
C VAL A 400 -11.74 9.97 0.02
N ASN A 401 -10.59 10.00 0.68
CA ASN A 401 -9.99 11.25 1.17
C ASN A 401 -9.54 12.16 0.02
N ASN A 402 -9.01 11.63 -1.07
CA ASN A 402 -8.62 12.43 -2.25
C ASN A 402 -9.85 13.09 -2.89
N ILE A 403 -10.97 12.37 -3.03
CA ILE A 403 -12.23 12.97 -3.49
C ILE A 403 -12.69 14.08 -2.53
N TRP A 404 -12.72 13.80 -1.23
CA TRP A 404 -13.15 14.77 -0.22
C TRP A 404 -12.25 15.99 -0.11
N LEU A 405 -10.95 15.84 -0.38
CA LEU A 405 -9.99 16.93 -0.38
C LEU A 405 -10.37 18.01 -1.38
N PHE A 406 -10.95 17.68 -2.55
CA PHE A 406 -11.31 18.64 -3.61
C PHE A 406 -12.79 19.09 -3.61
N ILE A 407 -13.66 18.46 -2.82
CA ILE A 407 -15.07 18.89 -2.67
C ILE A 407 -15.20 20.37 -2.25
N PRO A 408 -14.46 20.87 -1.24
CA PRO A 408 -14.49 22.28 -0.88
C PRO A 408 -14.06 23.23 -2.01
N PHE A 409 -13.10 22.83 -2.84
CA PHE A 409 -12.68 23.60 -4.01
C PHE A 409 -13.82 23.77 -5.00
N GLY A 410 -14.55 22.69 -5.32
CA GLY A 410 -15.76 22.73 -6.14
C GLY A 410 -16.83 23.67 -5.57
N ALA A 411 -17.04 23.63 -4.25
CA ALA A 411 -17.98 24.51 -3.56
C ALA A 411 -17.60 25.99 -3.70
N PHE A 412 -16.32 26.31 -3.51
CA PHE A 412 -15.79 27.66 -3.72
C PHE A 412 -15.98 28.13 -5.17
N LEU A 413 -15.70 27.28 -6.16
CA LEU A 413 -15.91 27.60 -7.58
C LEU A 413 -17.38 27.92 -7.86
N ARG A 414 -18.33 27.12 -7.34
CA ARG A 414 -19.76 27.38 -7.53
C ARG A 414 -20.20 28.70 -6.91
N ARG A 415 -19.57 29.11 -5.81
CA ARG A 415 -19.80 30.42 -5.18
C ARG A 415 -19.35 31.57 -6.08
N LYS A 416 -18.29 31.38 -6.87
CA LYS A 416 -17.74 32.37 -7.81
C LYS A 416 -18.49 32.45 -9.12
N THR A 417 -18.96 31.31 -9.64
CA THR A 417 -19.54 31.26 -10.98
C THR A 417 -20.64 30.22 -11.09
N LYS A 418 -21.66 30.52 -11.90
CA LYS A 418 -22.71 29.58 -12.29
C LYS A 418 -22.33 28.77 -13.53
N LYS A 419 -21.25 29.13 -14.22
CA LYS A 419 -20.84 28.51 -15.49
C LYS A 419 -20.15 27.17 -15.20
N ARG A 420 -20.80 26.06 -15.52
CA ARG A 420 -20.34 24.68 -15.28
C ARG A 420 -18.95 24.36 -15.85
N ARG A 421 -18.54 25.02 -16.94
CA ARG A 421 -17.20 24.83 -17.54
C ARG A 421 -16.04 25.09 -16.58
N TRP A 422 -16.25 25.89 -15.53
CA TRP A 422 -15.20 26.20 -14.55
C TRP A 422 -14.86 25.02 -13.63
N VAL A 423 -15.70 23.99 -13.58
CA VAL A 423 -15.37 22.76 -12.85
C VAL A 423 -14.10 22.09 -13.41
N ALA A 424 -13.77 22.33 -14.70
CA ALA A 424 -12.51 21.89 -15.30
C ALA A 424 -11.26 22.45 -14.59
N THR A 425 -11.38 23.52 -13.79
CA THR A 425 -10.25 24.01 -13.00
C THR A 425 -9.84 23.06 -11.87
N ALA A 426 -10.72 22.16 -11.41
CA ALA A 426 -10.34 21.11 -10.46
C ALA A 426 -9.36 20.13 -11.11
N PHE A 427 -9.63 19.73 -12.35
CA PHE A 427 -8.71 18.92 -13.16
C PHE A 427 -7.38 19.63 -13.38
N LEU A 428 -7.41 20.91 -13.78
CA LEU A 428 -6.17 21.67 -14.01
C LEU A 428 -5.34 21.85 -12.75
N LEU A 429 -5.97 22.11 -11.61
CA LEU A 429 -5.28 22.22 -10.32
C LEU A 429 -4.65 20.88 -9.93
N SER A 430 -5.40 19.78 -10.04
CA SER A 430 -4.87 18.47 -9.73
C SER A 430 -3.74 18.08 -10.68
N LEU A 431 -3.87 18.33 -11.98
CA LEU A 431 -2.80 18.08 -12.96
C LEU A 431 -1.54 18.89 -12.64
N LEU A 432 -1.71 20.14 -12.20
CA LEU A 432 -0.59 20.99 -11.79
C LEU A 432 0.14 20.43 -10.56
N VAL A 433 -0.60 19.93 -9.57
CA VAL A 433 -0.02 19.32 -8.37
C VAL A 433 0.75 18.04 -8.73
N GLU A 434 0.13 17.12 -9.47
CA GLU A 434 0.77 15.87 -9.91
C GLU A 434 2.01 16.13 -10.78
N THR A 435 1.92 17.11 -11.70
CA THR A 435 3.06 17.50 -12.53
C THR A 435 4.18 18.11 -11.69
N ALA A 436 3.85 18.93 -10.69
CA ALA A 436 4.85 19.51 -9.79
C ALA A 436 5.56 18.42 -8.98
N GLN A 437 4.84 17.42 -8.47
CA GLN A 437 5.42 16.27 -7.77
C GLN A 437 6.36 15.47 -8.67
N PHE A 438 5.92 15.18 -9.90
CA PHE A 438 6.73 14.47 -10.89
C PHE A 438 8.02 15.21 -11.22
N VAL A 439 7.95 16.52 -11.46
CA VAL A 439 9.12 17.35 -11.83
C VAL A 439 10.06 17.57 -10.67
N THR A 440 9.54 17.73 -9.45
CA THR A 440 10.37 17.95 -8.24
C THR A 440 10.98 16.68 -7.68
N GLY A 441 10.49 15.50 -8.10
CA GLY A 441 10.90 14.22 -7.54
C GLY A 441 10.38 13.97 -6.12
N PHE A 442 9.49 14.82 -5.60
CA PHE A 442 8.88 14.66 -4.27
C PHE A 442 7.80 13.57 -4.23
N GLY A 443 7.39 13.01 -5.37
CA GLY A 443 6.37 11.98 -5.41
C GLY A 443 6.14 11.37 -6.79
N THR A 444 5.11 10.53 -6.84
CA THR A 444 4.63 9.79 -8.01
C THR A 444 3.56 10.57 -8.74
N PHE A 445 3.51 10.47 -10.08
CA PHE A 445 2.34 10.96 -10.84
C PHE A 445 1.27 9.87 -10.82
N GLU A 446 0.15 10.12 -10.14
CA GLU A 446 -0.92 9.15 -9.98
C GLU A 446 -2.18 9.58 -10.73
N LEU A 447 -2.49 8.87 -11.81
CA LEU A 447 -3.69 9.14 -12.62
C LEU A 447 -4.98 9.01 -11.79
N ASN A 448 -4.96 8.12 -10.80
CA ASN A 448 -6.07 7.88 -9.89
C ASN A 448 -6.37 9.09 -8.99
N ASP A 449 -5.34 9.80 -8.54
CA ASP A 449 -5.46 11.01 -7.72
C ASP A 449 -6.02 12.16 -8.56
N LEU A 450 -5.55 12.28 -9.81
CA LEU A 450 -6.09 13.23 -10.78
C LEU A 450 -7.61 13.06 -10.99
N ILE A 451 -8.06 11.81 -11.11
CA ILE A 451 -9.48 11.48 -11.30
C ILE A 451 -10.28 11.73 -10.03
N GLY A 452 -9.81 11.26 -8.88
CA GLY A 452 -10.47 11.45 -7.58
C GLY A 452 -10.67 12.93 -7.24
N ASN A 453 -9.61 13.73 -7.39
CA ASN A 453 -9.63 15.18 -7.17
C ASN A 453 -10.59 15.90 -8.12
N THR A 454 -10.59 15.51 -9.40
CA THR A 454 -11.52 16.06 -10.39
C THR A 454 -12.97 15.73 -10.05
N LEU A 455 -13.25 14.48 -9.64
CA LEU A 455 -14.57 14.05 -9.19
C LEU A 455 -15.03 14.84 -7.96
N GLY A 456 -14.13 15.05 -6.99
CA GLY A 456 -14.38 15.89 -5.82
C GLY A 456 -14.81 17.31 -6.20
N GLY A 457 -14.09 17.95 -7.11
CA GLY A 457 -14.43 19.28 -7.63
C GLY A 457 -15.81 19.33 -8.30
N TRP A 458 -16.18 18.29 -9.05
CA TRP A 458 -17.52 18.15 -9.63
C TRP A 458 -18.59 18.04 -8.55
N ILE A 459 -18.41 17.11 -7.62
CA ILE A 459 -19.34 16.87 -6.51
C ILE A 459 -19.58 18.19 -5.77
N GLY A 460 -18.51 18.83 -5.28
CA GLY A 460 -18.58 20.08 -4.51
C GLY A 460 -19.33 21.22 -5.20
N PHE A 461 -19.12 21.37 -6.52
CA PHE A 461 -19.81 22.38 -7.30
C PHE A 461 -21.34 22.15 -7.32
N TYR A 462 -21.77 20.92 -7.58
CA TYR A 462 -23.18 20.58 -7.64
C TYR A 462 -23.85 20.49 -6.26
N ILE A 463 -23.14 20.08 -5.20
CA ILE A 463 -23.62 20.17 -3.81
C ILE A 463 -24.03 21.61 -3.51
N THR A 464 -23.12 22.55 -3.78
CA THR A 464 -23.29 23.95 -3.43
C THR A 464 -24.37 24.61 -4.30
N GLU A 465 -24.49 24.18 -5.56
CA GLU A 465 -25.59 24.59 -6.43
C GLU A 465 -26.94 24.22 -5.82
N GLY A 466 -27.12 22.95 -5.43
CA GLY A 466 -28.34 22.46 -4.80
C GLY A 466 -28.67 23.19 -3.49
N PHE A 467 -27.67 23.47 -2.67
CA PHE A 467 -27.84 24.20 -1.41
C PHE A 467 -28.27 25.66 -1.63
N LEU A 468 -27.62 26.38 -2.56
CA LEU A 468 -27.97 27.76 -2.88
C LEU A 468 -29.38 27.87 -3.48
N GLU A 469 -29.78 26.93 -4.35
CA GLU A 469 -31.16 26.87 -4.86
C GLU A 469 -32.18 26.68 -3.73
N MET A 470 -31.85 25.83 -2.75
CA MET A 470 -32.71 25.59 -1.58
C MET A 470 -32.86 26.84 -0.73
N GLN A 471 -31.79 27.60 -0.47
CA GLN A 471 -31.90 28.86 0.27
C GLN A 471 -32.82 29.88 -0.42
N VAL A 472 -32.75 29.98 -1.75
CA VAL A 472 -33.64 30.87 -2.52
C VAL A 472 -35.08 30.40 -2.41
N TYR A 473 -35.32 29.09 -2.48
CA TYR A 473 -36.66 28.51 -2.30
C TYR A 473 -37.23 28.79 -0.90
N TRP A 474 -36.45 28.57 0.16
CA TRP A 474 -36.89 28.84 1.54
C TRP A 474 -37.10 30.32 1.83
N ARG A 475 -36.29 31.22 1.26
CA ARG A 475 -36.55 32.67 1.35
C ARG A 475 -37.89 33.00 0.69
N LYS A 476 -38.13 32.53 -0.54
CA LYS A 476 -39.42 32.72 -1.22
C LYS A 476 -40.59 32.16 -0.43
N MET A 477 -40.47 30.96 0.15
CA MET A 477 -41.53 30.36 0.96
C MET A 477 -41.78 31.13 2.27
N ARG A 478 -40.72 31.66 2.90
CA ARG A 478 -40.83 32.51 4.10
C ARG A 478 -41.50 33.85 3.77
N ASP A 479 -41.15 34.45 2.64
CA ASP A 479 -41.75 35.68 2.17
C ASP A 479 -43.23 35.45 1.79
N LEU A 480 -43.55 34.32 1.16
CA LEU A 480 -44.95 33.91 0.89
C LEU A 480 -45.77 33.73 2.17
N ARG A 481 -45.22 33.09 3.22
CA ARG A 481 -45.89 32.97 4.53
C ARG A 481 -46.06 34.30 5.26
N ARG A 482 -45.27 35.32 4.94
CA ARG A 482 -45.46 36.68 5.50
C ARG A 482 -46.56 37.47 4.78
N VAL A 483 -46.92 37.06 3.57
CA VAL A 483 -47.90 37.76 2.72
C VAL A 483 -49.29 37.11 2.77
N ILE A 484 -49.39 35.83 3.13
CA ILE A 484 -50.65 35.12 3.33
C ILE A 484 -50.94 35.09 4.84
N PRO A 485 -52.00 35.76 5.33
CA PRO A 485 -52.44 35.61 6.72
C PRO A 485 -52.81 34.14 6.96
N GLU A 486 -52.38 33.57 8.10
CA GLU A 486 -52.98 32.32 8.58
C GLU A 486 -54.45 32.65 8.89
N GLU A 487 -55.39 32.06 8.15
CA GLU A 487 -56.78 31.99 8.62
C GLU A 487 -56.76 31.13 9.90
N GLU A 488 -57.08 31.76 11.03
CA GLU A 488 -57.37 31.06 12.28
C GLU A 488 -58.65 30.25 12.07
N ASP A 489 -58.50 28.94 11.81
CA ASP A 489 -59.57 27.98 12.00
C ASP A 489 -59.77 27.77 13.52
N GLU A 490 -60.44 28.72 14.20
CA GLU A 490 -61.16 28.44 15.44
C GLU A 490 -62.49 27.76 15.09
N GLU A 491 -62.45 26.46 14.85
CA GLU A 491 -63.67 25.63 14.87
C GLU A 491 -64.01 25.31 16.34
N ASP A 492 -64.87 26.15 16.90
CA ASP A 492 -65.53 25.99 18.19
C ASP A 492 -66.38 24.70 18.20
N THR A 493 -65.77 23.58 18.59
CA THR A 493 -66.50 22.34 18.88
C THR A 493 -66.95 22.32 20.34
N SER A 494 -67.76 23.29 20.75
CA SER A 494 -68.41 23.27 22.06
C SER A 494 -69.88 23.69 22.01
N ASP A 495 -70.71 23.04 21.19
CA ASP A 495 -72.16 22.91 21.47
C ASP A 495 -72.87 21.99 20.45
N LEU A 496 -72.81 20.68 20.66
CA LEU A 496 -73.79 19.76 20.08
C LEU A 496 -73.94 18.47 20.92
N PHE A 497 -74.24 18.66 22.21
CA PHE A 497 -74.95 17.68 23.02
C PHE A 497 -76.16 18.36 23.67
N ILE A 498 -77.31 18.32 22.99
CA ILE A 498 -78.62 18.30 23.67
C ILE A 498 -79.36 17.04 23.27
N ASP A 499 -79.41 16.17 24.26
CA ASP A 499 -80.22 14.99 24.46
C ASP A 499 -81.73 15.26 24.27
N LYS A 500 -82.42 14.33 23.60
CA LYS A 500 -83.68 13.65 24.05
C LYS A 500 -84.51 13.13 22.87
N LYS A 501 -84.56 11.81 22.69
CA LYS A 501 -85.61 10.95 23.29
C LYS A 501 -85.44 9.49 22.93
#